data_AF-A0A7C3XRS8-F1
#
_entry.id   AF-A0A7C3XRS8-F1
#
_cell.length_a   1.000
_cell.length_b   1.000
_cell.length_c   1.000
_cell.angle_alpha   90.00
_cell.angle_beta   90.00
_cell.angle_gamma   90.00
#
_symmetry.space_group_name_H-M   'P 1'
#
loop_
_entity.id
_entity.type
_entity.pdbx_description
1 polymer ?
#
loop_
_entity_poly.entity_id
_entity_poly.type
_entity_poly.pdbx_seq_one_letter_code
_entity_poly.pdbx_strand_id
1 'polypeptide(L)' 'MAEKVAKVGVKKEDGYLYFVDKDGDVARVKMARGGKKGGKPQKVAKVGVKKQDGYLYFIDKNGDISRAKMVRKGKKGK' A
#
# COMPACT_ATOMS: atom_id res chain seq x y z
N MET A 1 -12.89 10.16 -2.34
CA MET A 1 -13.49 8.80 -2.32
C MET A 1 -12.44 7.81 -2.78
N ALA A 2 -12.29 6.68 -2.11
CA ALA A 2 -11.41 5.60 -2.55
C ALA A 2 -12.26 4.55 -3.28
N GLU A 3 -11.72 3.98 -4.35
CA GLU A 3 -12.36 2.95 -5.16
C GLU A 3 -11.61 1.63 -5.01
N LYS A 4 -12.35 0.55 -4.78
CA LYS A 4 -11.78 -0.79 -4.72
C LYS A 4 -11.46 -1.29 -6.12
N VAL A 5 -10.23 -1.73 -6.34
CA VAL A 5 -9.76 -2.21 -7.65
C VAL A 5 -9.49 -3.71 -7.68
N ALA A 6 -9.20 -4.32 -6.53
CA ALA A 6 -9.06 -5.77 -6.42
C ALA A 6 -9.42 -6.27 -5.03
N LYS A 7 -10.16 -7.38 -4.98
CA LYS A 7 -10.46 -8.10 -3.74
C LYS A 7 -9.33 -9.09 -3.45
N VAL A 8 -8.73 -8.99 -2.27
CA VAL A 8 -7.58 -9.82 -1.86
C VAL A 8 -7.82 -10.43 -0.47
N GLY A 9 -8.45 -9.71 0.45
CA GLY A 9 -8.74 -10.21 1.80
C GLY A 9 -7.49 -10.42 2.66
N VAL A 10 -6.46 -9.58 2.51
CA VAL A 10 -5.22 -9.70 3.29
C VAL A 10 -5.46 -9.35 4.75
N LYS A 11 -5.14 -10.29 5.65
CA LYS A 11 -5.15 -10.04 7.09
C LYS A 11 -3.91 -9.21 7.48
N LYS A 12 -4.15 -8.06 8.09
CA LYS A 12 -3.08 -7.18 8.58
C LYS A 12 -2.59 -7.70 9.94
N GLU A 13 -1.30 -7.96 10.02
CA GLU A 13 -0.63 -8.32 11.26
C GLU A 13 0.02 -7.09 11.90
N ASP A 14 -0.04 -7.02 13.22
CA ASP A 14 0.58 -5.96 13.98
C ASP A 14 2.11 -5.94 13.79
N GLY A 15 2.67 -4.74 13.70
CA GLY A 15 4.10 -4.57 13.48
C GLY A 15 4.53 -4.64 12.01
N TYR A 16 3.61 -4.85 11.07
CA TYR A 16 3.87 -4.81 9.64
C TYR A 16 3.17 -3.64 8.94
N LEU A 17 3.85 -3.08 7.94
CA LEU A 17 3.27 -2.15 6.98
C LEU A 17 2.90 -2.93 5.71
N TYR A 18 1.66 -2.75 5.25
CA TYR A 18 1.14 -3.37 4.03
C TYR A 18 1.00 -2.33 2.92
N PHE A 19 1.49 -2.66 1.73
CA PHE A 19 1.50 -1.75 0.60
C PHE A 19 1.41 -2.50 -0.74
N VAL A 20 1.05 -1.78 -1.79
CA VAL A 20 1.06 -2.31 -3.17
C VAL A 20 2.42 -2.03 -3.79
N ASP A 21 3.14 -3.06 -4.20
CA ASP A 21 4.49 -2.94 -4.78
C ASP A 21 4.46 -2.41 -6.24
N LYS A 22 5.62 -2.37 -6.90
CA LYS A 22 5.72 -1.86 -8.28
C LYS A 22 5.02 -2.77 -9.31
N ASP A 23 4.93 -4.06 -9.02
CA ASP A 23 4.29 -5.05 -9.89
C ASP A 23 2.76 -5.03 -9.75
N GLY A 24 2.22 -4.28 -8.77
CA GLY A 24 0.80 -4.26 -8.47
C GLY A 24 0.37 -5.36 -7.51
N ASP A 25 1.31 -5.96 -6.80
CA ASP A 25 1.08 -7.04 -5.84
C ASP A 25 1.02 -6.49 -4.40
N VAL A 26 0.42 -7.26 -3.49
CA VAL A 26 0.41 -6.90 -2.07
C VAL A 26 1.68 -7.42 -1.41
N ALA A 27 2.41 -6.52 -0.78
CA ALA A 27 3.58 -6.83 0.02
C ALA A 27 3.43 -6.30 1.45
N ARG A 28 4.17 -6.91 2.37
CA ARG A 28 4.31 -6.47 3.75
C ARG A 28 5.77 -6.25 4.10
N VAL A 29 6.04 -5.37 5.05
CA VAL A 29 7.38 -5.17 5.60
C VAL A 29 7.31 -4.92 7.10
N LYS A 30 8.25 -5.48 7.87
CA LYS A 30 8.32 -5.21 9.30
C LYS A 30 8.64 -3.72 9.51
N MET A 31 7.81 -3.03 10.28
CA MET A 31 7.96 -1.59 10.50
C MET A 31 9.24 -1.27 11.26
N ALA A 32 9.93 -0.22 10.80
CA ALA A 32 10.98 0.43 11.58
C ALA A 32 10.33 1.15 12.78
N ARG A 33 10.71 0.80 14.01
CA ARG A 33 10.22 1.45 15.25
C ARG A 33 11.38 1.63 16.22
N GLY A 34 11.38 2.74 16.95
CA GLY A 34 12.35 3.01 18.03
C GLY A 34 13.82 2.94 17.60
N GLY A 35 14.16 3.54 16.45
CA GLY A 35 15.52 3.53 15.91
C GLY A 35 15.96 2.21 15.25
N LYS A 36 15.14 1.15 15.30
CA LYS A 36 15.45 -0.12 14.63
C LYS A 36 15.12 -0.07 13.15
N LYS A 37 15.99 -0.64 12.32
CA LYS A 37 15.77 -0.79 10.87
C LYS A 37 14.54 -1.65 10.60
N GLY A 38 13.80 -1.30 9.56
CA GLY A 38 12.69 -2.12 9.06
C GLY A 38 13.18 -3.44 8.46
N GLY A 39 12.24 -4.35 8.22
CA GLY A 39 12.53 -5.63 7.59
C GLY A 39 12.70 -5.54 6.07
N LYS A 40 12.97 -6.69 5.43
CA LYS A 40 12.86 -6.82 3.97
C LYS A 40 11.39 -6.94 3.57
N PRO A 41 10.95 -6.34 2.45
CA PRO A 41 9.63 -6.57 1.89
C PRO A 41 9.39 -8.04 1.58
N GLN A 42 8.19 -8.52 1.87
CA GLN A 42 7.71 -9.86 1.56
C GLN A 42 6.41 -9.77 0.79
N LYS A 43 6.32 -10.43 -0.36
CA LYS A 43 5.09 -10.52 -1.14
C LYS A 43 4.12 -11.47 -0.44
N VAL A 44 2.89 -11.02 -0.21
CA VAL A 44 1.84 -11.79 0.48
C VAL A 44 0.71 -12.22 -0.44
N ALA A 45 0.46 -11.46 -1.52
CA ALA A 45 -0.51 -11.85 -2.53
C ALA A 45 -0.08 -11.30 -3.90
N LYS A 46 -0.12 -12.16 -4.91
CA LYS A 46 0.11 -11.80 -6.31
C LYS A 46 -1.24 -11.45 -6.95
N VAL A 47 -1.39 -10.21 -7.38
CA VAL A 47 -2.64 -9.64 -7.91
C VAL A 47 -2.41 -8.98 -9.26
N GLY A 48 -1.27 -8.33 -9.48
CA GLY A 48 -0.93 -7.69 -10.76
C GLY A 48 -1.79 -6.46 -11.09
N VAL A 49 -2.14 -5.64 -10.10
CA VAL A 49 -2.94 -4.43 -10.33
C VAL A 49 -2.16 -3.41 -11.14
N LYS A 50 -2.68 -3.03 -12.31
CA LYS A 50 -2.11 -1.95 -13.13
C LYS A 50 -2.29 -0.60 -12.42
N LYS A 51 -1.17 -0.01 -12.01
CA LYS A 51 -1.15 1.32 -11.42
C LYS A 51 -1.37 2.38 -12.50
N GLN A 52 -2.28 3.30 -12.24
CA GLN A 52 -2.54 4.46 -13.07
C GLN A 52 -1.95 5.71 -12.46
N ASP A 53 -1.40 6.57 -13.31
CA ASP A 53 -0.86 7.85 -12.89
C ASP A 53 -1.93 8.72 -12.24
N GLY A 54 -1.52 9.49 -11.23
CA GLY A 54 -2.45 10.33 -10.47
C GLY A 54 -3.27 9.60 -9.41
N TYR A 55 -3.05 8.31 -9.18
CA TYR A 55 -3.70 7.54 -8.12
C TYR A 55 -2.72 6.97 -7.10
N LEU A 56 -3.11 7.02 -5.82
CA LEU A 56 -2.46 6.32 -4.72
C LEU A 56 -3.13 4.96 -4.53
N TYR A 57 -2.35 3.89 -4.51
CA TYR A 57 -2.82 2.53 -4.27
C TYR A 57 -2.43 2.08 -2.87
N PHE A 58 -3.38 1.51 -2.13
CA PHE A 58 -3.19 1.09 -0.75
C PHE A 58 -4.13 -0.06 -0.39
N ILE A 59 -3.86 -0.69 0.77
CA ILE A 59 -4.67 -1.80 1.28
C ILE A 59 -5.67 -1.20 2.26
N ASP A 60 -6.97 -1.36 1.98
CA ASP A 60 -8.04 -0.80 2.80
C ASP A 60 -8.27 -1.57 4.12
N LYS A 61 -9.32 -1.22 4.87
CA LYS A 61 -9.65 -1.88 6.14
C LYS A 61 -10.07 -3.34 5.97
N ASN A 62 -10.56 -3.73 4.80
CA ASN A 62 -11.01 -5.09 4.50
C ASN A 62 -9.87 -5.97 3.98
N GLY A 63 -8.66 -5.41 3.82
CA GLY A 63 -7.53 -6.14 3.27
C GLY A 63 -7.53 -6.18 1.74
N ASP A 64 -8.30 -5.32 1.08
CA ASP A 64 -8.42 -5.24 -0.37
C ASP A 64 -7.58 -4.10 -0.94
N ILE A 65 -7.21 -4.19 -2.22
CA ILE A 65 -6.50 -3.10 -2.90
C ILE A 65 -7.53 -2.06 -3.34
N SER A 66 -7.33 -0.84 -2.85
CA SER A 66 -8.10 0.33 -3.21
C SER A 66 -7.20 1.43 -3.75
N ARG A 67 -7.76 2.30 -4.59
CA ARG A 67 -7.09 3.48 -5.14
C ARG A 67 -7.82 4.76 -4.74
N ALA A 68 -7.08 5.84 -4.60
CA ALA A 68 -7.65 7.18 -4.43
C ALA A 68 -6.90 8.18 -5.31
N LYS A 69 -7.62 9.16 -5.87
CA LYS A 69 -7.00 10.23 -6.66
C LYS A 69 -6.04 11.01 -5.77
N MET A 70 -4.76 11.09 -6.16
CA MET A 70 -3.75 11.82 -5.42
C MET A 70 -4.09 13.31 -5.43
N VAL A 71 -4.30 13.88 -4.25
CA VAL A 71 -4.38 15.33 -4.10
C VAL A 71 -2.95 15.84 -4.02
N ARG A 72 -2.39 16.28 -5.16
CA ARG A 72 -1.10 16.97 -5.19
C ARG A 72 -1.30 18.33 -4.53
N LYS A 73 -1.18 18.41 -3.20
CA LYS A 73 -1.02 19.71 -2.54
C LYS A 73 0.35 20.23 -2.99
N GLY A 74 0.34 21.17 -3.93
CA GLY A 74 1.56 21.82 -4.42
C GLY A 74 2.43 22.22 -3.24
N LYS A 75 3.76 22.10 -3.41
CA LYS A 75 4.79 22.46 -2.43
C LYS A 75 4.29 23.61 -1.54
N LYS A 76 4.14 23.38 -0.24
CA LYS A 76 4.15 24.49 0.72
C LYS A 76 5.61 24.93 0.79
N GLY A 77 6.05 25.63 -0.25
CA GLY A 77 7.30 26.34 -0.27
C GLY A 77 7.14 27.55 0.62
N LYS A 78 7.81 27.52 1.76
CA LYS A 78 8.53 28.64 2.38
C LYS A 78 9.55 28.01 3.30
#